data_AF-A0A7Z9L704-F1
#
_entry.id   AF-A0A7Z9L704-F1
#
_cell.length_a   1.000
_cell.length_b   1.000
_cell.length_c   1.000
_cell.angle_alpha   90.00
_cell.angle_beta   90.00
_cell.angle_gamma   90.00
#
_symmetry.space_group_name_H-M   'P 1'
#
loop_
_entity.id
_entity.type
_entity.pdbx_description
1 polymer ?
#
loop_
_entity_poly.entity_id
_entity_poly.type
_entity_poly.pdbx_seq_one_letter_code
_entity_poly.pdbx_strand_id
1 'polypeptide(L)'
;TEQKKLIKDYPNLNVNGGNLYQYNQGNADKIKEYNARIGKIKGKIPVEEFLRATTEVEGAVPKTFLFYRGDYRQPQHVVSPGGLTVAAPSGKALAIVDNNPDSKFSGRRLAYAKWLTSGEHPLVARVLVNRFWLHHFGRGIVQTPDEFGKLGVLPTHPELLDWMASYFMENGWSLKQLHRLMMTSTAYRQSSLRNPESDKIDAGNEYYWHKSVQRLDAEIVRDRILAVSGKLDTTMFGAASSVKADDTGQIVVDGSNRRSIYIQVRRTQPVAVLQVFDAPVMTVNCGKRTISTGANQSLMLMNSDFVLLYAKAFAERINEEAKGKVEAELVAGLTIPFDTQWLARQNPWSFGYGFVPSVDDGQIAQVDFTHYPFFGGDTWKGGEKVPDEKLGYSFLNKTGGHPATEKQRPIRRWIAPGTGKLAIKGALSHPSENGDGVRVTVYSSRLGKQGNWKAAKSSVEYSLTLDVEQGDIIDTIIDERENHTSDSFANNYTISLVNNKTGKARTWSSEKDFHGPSTADTANLKSPIIEQAAYAWELAYLRQPTREEMELAATYIRAQLAILLEKKTKKPVLQAMTNFCQALISSNEFLYSD
;
A
#
# COMPACT_ATOMS: atom_id res chain seq x y z
N THR A 1 -36.59 -12.38 36.91
CA THR A 1 -37.21 -11.96 35.65
C THR A 1 -37.10 -13.08 34.64
N GLU A 2 -38.14 -13.26 33.84
CA GLU A 2 -38.24 -14.26 32.77
C GLU A 2 -36.99 -14.29 31.86
N GLN A 3 -36.43 -13.12 31.57
CA GLN A 3 -35.18 -12.97 30.81
C GLN A 3 -33.96 -13.69 31.45
N LYS A 4 -33.83 -13.66 32.78
CA LYS A 4 -32.74 -14.38 33.49
C LYS A 4 -32.93 -15.89 33.42
N LYS A 5 -34.18 -16.37 33.36
CA LYS A 5 -34.51 -17.80 33.23
C LYS A 5 -34.18 -18.27 31.80
N LEU A 6 -34.58 -17.51 30.79
CA LEU A 6 -34.25 -17.81 29.38
C LEU A 6 -32.73 -17.83 29.10
N ILE A 7 -31.96 -16.89 29.67
CA ILE A 7 -30.48 -16.90 29.52
C ILE A 7 -29.86 -18.13 30.18
N LYS A 8 -30.44 -18.61 31.30
CA LYS A 8 -29.97 -19.82 31.99
C LYS A 8 -30.33 -21.09 31.23
N ASP A 9 -31.53 -21.14 30.65
CA ASP A 9 -32.05 -22.29 29.90
C ASP A 9 -31.43 -22.38 28.49
N TYR A 10 -30.97 -21.26 27.93
CA TYR A 10 -30.33 -21.16 26.61
C TYR A 10 -29.00 -20.40 26.66
N PRO A 11 -27.96 -20.96 27.30
CA PRO A 11 -26.70 -20.24 27.58
C PRO A 11 -25.91 -19.83 26.33
N ASN A 12 -26.19 -20.43 25.17
CA ASN A 12 -25.55 -20.12 23.89
C ASN A 12 -26.33 -19.09 23.04
N LEU A 13 -27.48 -18.60 23.52
CA LEU A 13 -28.31 -17.66 22.80
C LEU A 13 -27.76 -16.22 22.94
N ASN A 14 -26.91 -15.80 22.01
CA ASN A 14 -26.37 -14.44 21.95
C ASN A 14 -27.20 -13.59 20.99
N VAL A 15 -28.25 -12.91 21.48
CA VAL A 15 -29.10 -12.03 20.65
C VAL A 15 -28.81 -10.56 20.99
N ASN A 16 -28.42 -9.78 19.97
CA ASN A 16 -28.27 -8.34 20.02
C ASN A 16 -28.90 -7.70 18.77
N GLY A 17 -28.97 -6.37 18.73
CA GLY A 17 -29.60 -5.65 17.61
C GLY A 17 -28.96 -5.92 16.24
N GLY A 18 -27.70 -6.35 16.20
CA GLY A 18 -26.96 -6.68 14.98
C GLY A 18 -27.24 -8.07 14.43
N ASN A 19 -27.65 -9.04 15.26
CA ASN A 19 -27.89 -10.42 14.83
C ASN A 19 -29.33 -10.91 15.01
N LEU A 20 -30.24 -10.06 15.52
CA LEU A 20 -31.65 -10.39 15.70
C LEU A 20 -32.32 -10.92 14.42
N TYR A 21 -31.87 -10.49 13.25
CA TYR A 21 -32.39 -10.94 11.95
C TYR A 21 -32.24 -12.46 11.74
N GLN A 22 -31.23 -13.08 12.36
CA GLN A 22 -30.98 -14.53 12.27
C GLN A 22 -32.02 -15.35 13.04
N TYR A 23 -32.73 -14.72 13.98
CA TYR A 23 -33.66 -15.38 14.91
C TYR A 23 -35.11 -14.90 14.75
N ASN A 24 -35.32 -13.63 14.39
CA ASN A 24 -36.64 -13.03 14.21
C ASN A 24 -36.57 -11.83 13.25
N GLN A 25 -36.69 -12.12 11.96
CA GLN A 25 -36.66 -11.14 10.88
C GLN A 25 -37.71 -10.02 11.06
N GLY A 26 -38.94 -10.36 11.43
CA GLY A 26 -40.03 -9.38 11.58
C GLY A 26 -39.76 -8.33 12.66
N ASN A 27 -39.11 -8.70 13.76
CA ASN A 27 -38.70 -7.74 14.79
C ASN A 27 -37.41 -7.00 14.41
N ALA A 28 -36.49 -7.62 13.67
CA ALA A 28 -35.32 -6.93 13.14
C ALA A 28 -35.71 -5.80 12.17
N ASP A 29 -36.72 -6.02 11.33
CA ASP A 29 -37.23 -5.00 10.41
C ASP A 29 -37.94 -3.85 11.14
N LYS A 30 -38.69 -4.13 12.23
CA LYS A 30 -39.22 -3.08 13.12
C LYS A 30 -38.12 -2.25 13.78
N ILE A 31 -36.99 -2.85 14.17
CA ILE A 31 -35.83 -2.11 14.70
C ILE A 31 -35.24 -1.18 13.63
N LYS A 32 -35.17 -1.60 12.36
CA LYS A 32 -34.74 -0.73 11.27
C LYS A 32 -35.66 0.48 11.10
N GLU A 33 -36.98 0.31 11.25
CA GLU A 33 -37.92 1.45 11.21
C GLU A 33 -37.65 2.48 12.32
N TYR A 34 -37.24 2.02 13.52
CA TYR A 34 -36.86 2.92 14.60
C TYR A 34 -35.58 3.73 14.31
N ASN A 35 -34.67 3.28 13.43
CA ASN A 35 -33.47 4.04 13.09
C ASN A 35 -33.79 5.42 12.50
N ALA A 36 -34.82 5.52 11.65
CA ALA A 36 -35.25 6.80 11.10
C ALA A 36 -35.78 7.74 12.20
N ARG A 37 -36.53 7.19 13.17
CA ARG A 37 -37.06 7.94 14.32
C ARG A 37 -35.95 8.39 15.26
N ILE A 38 -34.97 7.52 15.53
CA ILE A 38 -33.76 7.84 16.31
C ILE A 38 -32.97 8.95 15.61
N GLY A 39 -32.79 8.86 14.28
CA GLY A 39 -32.13 9.90 13.49
C GLY A 39 -32.81 11.26 13.63
N LYS A 40 -34.15 11.31 13.52
CA LYS A 40 -34.93 12.54 13.74
C LYS A 40 -34.78 13.11 15.16
N ILE A 41 -34.72 12.27 16.19
CA ILE A 41 -34.52 12.71 17.58
C ILE A 41 -33.08 13.19 17.79
N LYS A 42 -32.08 12.46 17.28
CA LYS A 42 -30.66 12.85 17.34
C LYS A 42 -30.41 14.18 16.64
N GLY A 43 -31.08 14.44 15.52
CA GLY A 43 -31.00 15.72 14.81
C GLY A 43 -31.59 16.91 15.59
N LYS A 44 -32.36 16.66 16.66
CA LYS A 44 -32.84 17.70 17.59
C LYS A 44 -31.90 17.94 18.76
N ILE A 45 -30.88 17.11 18.95
CA ILE A 45 -29.88 17.33 20.00
C ILE A 45 -29.16 18.63 19.63
N PRO A 46 -29.25 19.68 20.47
CA PRO A 46 -28.56 20.93 20.19
C PRO A 46 -27.05 20.64 20.13
N VAL A 47 -26.38 21.28 19.17
CA VAL A 47 -24.92 21.22 19.10
C VAL A 47 -24.38 21.88 20.37
N GLU A 48 -23.61 21.15 21.17
CA GLU A 48 -22.95 21.71 22.34
C GLU A 48 -21.88 22.71 21.86
N GLU A 49 -22.18 24.01 21.91
CA GLU A 49 -21.24 25.08 21.55
C GLU A 49 -20.38 25.55 22.73
N PHE A 50 -20.52 24.94 23.91
CA PHE A 50 -19.77 25.35 25.09
C PHE A 50 -18.38 24.71 25.15
N LEU A 51 -17.38 25.53 25.44
CA LEU A 51 -16.04 25.06 25.78
C LEU A 51 -16.03 24.60 27.23
N ARG A 52 -15.64 23.34 27.48
CA ARG A 52 -15.35 22.88 28.84
C ARG A 52 -14.05 23.51 29.29
N ALA A 53 -14.13 24.48 30.18
CA ALA A 53 -12.98 25.16 30.76
C ALA A 53 -13.05 25.09 32.30
N THR A 54 -11.89 25.01 32.95
CA THR A 54 -11.79 25.24 34.39
C THR A 54 -11.83 26.74 34.64
N THR A 55 -12.94 27.26 35.16
CA THR A 55 -13.09 28.68 35.48
C THR A 55 -12.81 28.95 36.96
N GLU A 56 -12.55 30.21 37.31
CA GLU A 56 -12.61 30.64 38.71
C GLU A 56 -14.08 30.76 39.13
N VAL A 57 -14.34 30.57 40.42
CA VAL A 57 -15.66 30.81 41.00
C VAL A 57 -15.78 32.31 41.27
N GLU A 58 -16.85 32.92 40.78
CA GLU A 58 -17.12 34.35 40.99
C GLU A 58 -17.13 34.72 42.49
N GLY A 59 -16.43 35.81 42.84
CA GLY A 59 -16.32 36.32 44.21
C GLY A 59 -15.42 35.50 45.14
N ALA A 60 -14.86 34.38 44.68
CA ALA A 60 -13.98 33.54 45.47
C ALA A 60 -12.53 33.64 45.01
N VAL A 61 -11.64 34.09 45.91
CA VAL A 61 -10.19 34.08 45.67
C VAL A 61 -9.62 32.76 46.20
N PRO A 62 -9.09 31.87 45.33
CA PRO A 62 -8.59 30.56 45.77
C PRO A 62 -7.39 30.73 46.70
N LYS A 63 -7.38 30.04 47.84
CA LYS A 63 -6.24 29.99 48.76
C LYS A 63 -5.39 28.76 48.46
N THR A 64 -4.08 28.96 48.33
CA THR A 64 -3.11 27.86 48.26
C THR A 64 -2.44 27.72 49.63
N PHE A 65 -2.19 26.51 50.08
CA PHE A 65 -1.59 26.24 51.39
C PHE A 65 -0.26 25.51 51.24
N LEU A 66 0.67 25.82 52.14
CA LEU A 66 1.80 24.95 52.43
C LEU A 66 1.30 23.79 53.28
N PHE A 67 1.56 22.55 52.87
CA PHE A 67 1.08 21.36 53.57
C PHE A 67 2.20 20.72 54.41
N TYR A 68 1.87 20.24 55.60
CA TYR A 68 2.85 19.51 56.42
C TYR A 68 3.27 18.23 55.69
N ARG A 69 4.56 18.15 55.32
CA ARG A 69 5.14 17.04 54.54
C ARG A 69 4.36 16.70 53.25
N GLY A 70 3.62 17.67 52.69
CA GLY A 70 2.83 17.48 51.48
C GLY A 70 1.48 16.76 51.66
N ASP A 71 1.04 16.43 52.89
CA ASP A 71 -0.30 15.86 53.09
C ASP A 71 -1.38 16.93 52.89
N TYR A 72 -2.16 16.82 51.81
CA TYR A 72 -3.23 17.76 51.45
C TYR A 72 -4.31 17.94 52.53
N ARG A 73 -4.38 17.02 53.51
CA ARG A 73 -5.31 17.08 54.64
C ARG A 73 -4.77 17.90 55.81
N GLN A 74 -3.51 18.34 55.76
CA GLN A 74 -2.84 19.11 56.82
C GLN A 74 -2.34 20.47 56.29
N PRO A 75 -3.27 21.36 55.88
CA PRO A 75 -2.91 22.72 55.47
C PRO A 75 -2.32 23.49 56.66
N GLN A 76 -1.22 24.20 56.42
CA GLN A 76 -0.56 25.06 57.38
C GLN A 76 -0.81 26.53 57.00
N HIS A 77 0.20 27.19 56.43
CA HIS A 77 0.14 28.61 56.08
C HIS A 77 -0.39 28.82 54.67
N VAL A 78 -1.19 29.87 54.48
CA VAL A 78 -1.57 30.34 53.14
C VAL A 78 -0.33 30.89 52.43
N VAL A 79 -0.15 30.51 51.17
CA VAL A 79 0.93 31.02 50.31
C VAL A 79 0.34 31.86 49.18
N SER A 80 0.93 33.03 48.96
CA SER A 80 0.57 33.91 47.85
C SER A 80 1.17 33.39 46.54
N PRO A 81 0.50 33.58 45.40
CA PRO A 81 1.05 33.23 44.10
C PRO A 81 2.25 34.13 43.76
N GLY A 82 3.28 33.52 43.17
CA GLY A 82 4.50 34.21 42.76
C GLY A 82 5.29 33.41 41.74
N GLY A 83 6.29 34.06 41.14
CA GLY A 83 7.22 33.42 40.21
C GLY A 83 8.34 32.66 40.92
N LEU A 84 9.10 31.85 40.17
CA LEU A 84 10.33 31.24 40.67
C LEU A 84 11.38 32.33 40.90
N THR A 85 11.84 32.49 42.14
CA THR A 85 12.84 33.52 42.50
C THR A 85 14.16 33.34 41.76
N VAL A 86 14.55 32.11 41.45
CA VAL A 86 15.74 31.78 40.63
C VAL A 86 15.63 32.25 39.18
N ALA A 87 14.41 32.48 38.68
CA ALA A 87 14.15 32.98 37.34
C ALA A 87 13.88 34.49 37.31
N ALA A 88 14.12 35.20 38.42
CA ALA A 88 13.96 36.64 38.54
C ALA A 88 15.30 37.32 38.80
N PRO A 89 15.50 38.57 38.32
CA PRO A 89 16.64 39.38 38.75
C PRO A 89 16.65 39.54 40.27
N SER A 90 17.85 39.68 40.86
CA SER A 90 17.99 39.90 42.30
C SER A 90 17.14 41.08 42.76
N GLY A 91 16.32 40.88 43.80
CA GLY A 91 15.40 41.89 44.33
C GLY A 91 14.11 42.12 43.52
N LYS A 92 13.89 41.42 42.40
CA LYS A 92 12.72 41.58 41.53
C LYS A 92 11.84 40.32 41.45
N ALA A 93 11.67 39.61 42.56
CA ALA A 93 10.78 38.45 42.60
C ALA A 93 9.35 38.85 42.17
N LEU A 94 8.76 38.10 41.24
CA LEU A 94 7.39 38.35 40.80
C LEU A 94 6.41 38.04 41.93
N ALA A 95 5.71 39.06 42.41
CA ALA A 95 4.50 38.92 43.20
C ALA A 95 3.28 39.04 42.28
N ILE A 96 2.42 38.01 42.26
CA ILE A 96 1.14 38.10 41.57
C ILE A 96 0.12 38.61 42.59
N VAL A 97 -0.19 39.90 42.50
CA VAL A 97 -1.23 40.51 43.33
C VAL A 97 -2.61 40.22 42.75
N ASP A 98 -3.62 40.17 43.63
CA ASP A 98 -5.03 40.14 43.24
C ASP A 98 -5.38 41.47 42.58
N ASN A 99 -5.24 41.52 41.27
CA ASN A 99 -5.44 42.73 40.48
C ASN A 99 -6.94 42.83 40.16
N ASN A 100 -7.67 43.53 41.02
CA ASN A 100 -8.77 44.45 40.69
C ASN A 100 -9.95 44.34 41.69
N PRO A 101 -10.20 45.36 42.52
CA PRO A 101 -11.40 45.46 43.37
C PRO A 101 -12.73 45.45 42.58
N ASP A 102 -12.70 45.84 41.30
CA ASP A 102 -13.85 45.90 40.40
C ASP A 102 -14.03 44.60 39.57
N SER A 103 -13.20 43.58 39.83
CA SER A 103 -13.28 42.28 39.13
C SER A 103 -14.00 41.24 39.97
N LYS A 104 -14.89 40.49 39.32
CA LYS A 104 -15.56 39.30 39.86
C LYS A 104 -14.61 38.10 40.09
N PHE A 105 -13.38 38.18 39.57
CA PHE A 105 -12.36 37.11 39.60
C PHE A 105 -11.01 37.63 40.09
N SER A 106 -10.11 36.74 40.51
CA SER A 106 -8.82 37.11 41.12
C SER A 106 -7.83 37.77 40.15
N GLY A 107 -7.99 37.55 38.84
CA GLY A 107 -7.07 38.05 37.81
C GLY A 107 -5.70 37.35 37.77
N ARG A 108 -5.43 36.40 38.68
CA ARG A 108 -4.13 35.75 38.87
C ARG A 108 -3.60 35.05 37.62
N ARG A 109 -4.46 34.31 36.91
CA ARG A 109 -4.08 33.58 35.69
C ARG A 109 -3.66 34.51 34.56
N LEU A 110 -4.37 35.62 34.38
CA LEU A 110 -4.04 36.63 33.37
C LEU A 110 -2.74 37.35 33.73
N ALA A 111 -2.55 37.71 35.01
CA ALA A 111 -1.32 38.32 35.50
C ALA A 111 -0.11 37.40 35.26
N TYR A 112 -0.24 36.11 35.56
CA TYR A 112 0.80 35.12 35.30
C TYR A 112 1.11 34.97 33.81
N ALA A 113 0.07 34.87 32.95
CA ALA A 113 0.26 34.77 31.51
C ALA A 113 1.00 35.99 30.95
N LYS A 114 0.61 37.21 31.34
CA LYS A 114 1.28 38.45 30.93
C LYS A 114 2.74 38.49 31.36
N TRP A 115 3.07 37.98 32.55
CA TRP A 115 4.46 37.88 33.00
C TRP A 115 5.26 36.85 32.21
N LEU A 116 4.72 35.64 31.98
CA LEU A 116 5.39 34.61 31.20
C LEU A 116 5.72 35.09 29.77
N THR A 117 4.84 35.90 29.18
CA THR A 117 4.99 36.42 27.82
C THR A 117 5.45 37.87 27.76
N SER A 118 5.99 38.44 28.85
CA SER A 118 6.40 39.85 28.90
C SER A 118 7.64 40.16 28.05
N GLY A 119 8.38 39.13 27.64
CA GLY A 119 9.70 39.26 27.03
C GLY A 119 10.84 39.29 28.07
N GLU A 120 10.52 39.43 29.35
CA GLU A 120 11.51 39.49 30.43
C GLU A 120 11.73 38.13 31.12
N HIS A 121 10.82 37.18 30.93
CA HIS A 121 10.94 35.85 31.53
C HIS A 121 12.08 35.05 30.89
N PRO A 122 13.08 34.58 31.65
CA PRO A 122 14.29 33.99 31.06
C PRO A 122 14.05 32.66 30.34
N LEU A 123 13.11 31.82 30.80
CA LEU A 123 12.98 30.46 30.25
C LEU A 123 11.94 30.27 29.14
N VAL A 124 10.85 31.05 29.10
CA VAL A 124 9.68 30.74 28.24
C VAL A 124 10.07 30.67 26.77
N ALA A 125 10.75 31.71 26.27
CA ALA A 125 11.19 31.73 24.87
C ALA A 125 12.23 30.63 24.58
N ARG A 126 13.21 30.41 25.46
CA ARG A 126 14.22 29.34 25.31
C ARG A 126 13.59 27.96 25.24
N VAL A 127 12.64 27.66 26.12
CA VAL A 127 11.93 26.37 26.14
C VAL A 127 11.12 26.18 24.87
N LEU A 128 10.38 27.20 24.43
CA LEU A 128 9.59 27.14 23.21
C LEU A 128 10.47 26.96 21.96
N VAL A 129 11.51 27.78 21.80
CA VAL A 129 12.47 27.66 20.70
C VAL A 129 13.10 26.26 20.68
N ASN A 130 13.54 25.75 21.82
CA ASN A 130 14.12 24.41 21.90
C ASN A 130 13.13 23.30 21.51
N ARG A 131 11.85 23.43 21.87
CA ARG A 131 10.81 22.47 21.47
C ARG A 131 10.56 22.52 19.95
N PHE A 132 10.44 23.70 19.37
CA PHE A 132 10.28 23.82 17.92
C PHE A 132 11.52 23.35 17.16
N TRP A 133 12.72 23.62 17.69
CA TRP A 133 13.97 23.08 17.17
C TRP A 133 13.98 21.55 17.24
N LEU A 134 13.62 20.95 18.38
CA LEU A 134 13.49 19.49 18.53
C LEU A 134 12.56 18.88 17.48
N HIS A 135 11.41 19.50 17.17
CA HIS A 135 10.52 18.99 16.13
C HIS A 135 11.15 19.04 14.72
N HIS A 136 11.88 20.10 14.40
CA HIS A 136 12.51 20.28 13.09
C HIS A 136 13.82 19.50 12.91
N PHE A 137 14.54 19.21 13.98
CA PHE A 137 15.88 18.60 13.92
C PHE A 137 15.95 17.22 14.58
N GLY A 138 14.87 16.75 15.22
CA GLY A 138 14.80 15.45 15.91
C GLY A 138 15.51 15.41 17.27
N ARG A 139 16.35 16.42 17.53
CA ARG A 139 17.06 16.67 18.77
C ARG A 139 16.96 18.15 19.14
N GLY A 140 16.75 18.45 20.41
CA GLY A 140 16.77 19.82 20.94
C GLY A 140 18.20 20.29 21.22
N ILE A 141 18.44 21.59 21.14
CA ILE A 141 19.70 22.22 21.60
C ILE A 141 19.95 21.86 23.07
N VAL A 142 18.89 21.88 23.87
CA VAL A 142 18.80 21.20 25.17
C VAL A 142 18.10 19.86 24.94
N GLN A 143 18.83 18.76 25.12
CA GLN A 143 18.31 17.41 24.83
C GLN A 143 17.17 16.97 25.77
N THR A 144 17.05 17.61 26.94
CA THR A 144 16.00 17.39 27.95
C THR A 144 14.90 18.45 27.84
N PRO A 145 13.90 18.31 26.95
CA PRO A 145 12.91 19.36 26.67
C PRO A 145 11.99 19.70 27.86
N ASP A 146 11.93 18.84 28.87
CA ASP A 146 11.15 19.06 30.10
C ASP A 146 12.01 19.60 31.27
N GLU A 147 13.34 19.56 31.15
CA GLU A 147 14.26 19.89 32.25
C GLU A 147 15.36 20.84 31.77
N PHE A 148 15.19 22.13 32.05
CA PHE A 148 16.18 23.19 31.80
C PHE A 148 16.98 23.55 33.07
N GLY A 149 16.68 22.88 34.18
CA GLY A 149 17.36 23.06 35.47
C GLY A 149 18.53 22.10 35.67
N LYS A 150 18.98 21.96 36.92
CA LYS A 150 20.13 21.10 37.29
C LYS A 150 19.95 19.61 37.01
N LEU A 151 18.71 19.14 36.84
CA LEU A 151 18.41 17.75 36.50
C LEU A 151 18.45 17.49 34.99
N GLY A 152 18.53 18.54 34.18
CA GLY A 152 18.65 18.48 32.73
C GLY A 152 20.09 18.48 32.23
N VAL A 153 20.24 18.63 30.92
CA VAL A 153 21.52 18.76 30.24
C VAL A 153 21.73 20.20 29.78
N LEU A 154 22.98 20.69 29.78
CA LEU A 154 23.30 22.01 29.26
C LEU A 154 23.05 22.09 27.74
N PRO A 155 22.71 23.28 27.21
CA PRO A 155 22.55 23.47 25.76
C PRO A 155 23.88 23.23 25.04
N THR A 156 23.83 22.55 23.89
CA THR A 156 25.03 22.38 23.04
C THR A 156 25.46 23.70 22.40
N HIS A 157 24.50 24.59 22.11
CA HIS A 157 24.73 25.91 21.50
C HIS A 157 23.99 27.01 22.29
N PRO A 158 24.50 27.42 23.47
CA PRO A 158 23.81 28.38 24.34
C PRO A 158 23.57 29.74 23.66
N GLU A 159 24.57 30.28 22.96
CA GLU A 159 24.46 31.57 22.29
C GLU A 159 23.41 31.56 21.17
N LEU A 160 23.33 30.46 20.41
CA LEU A 160 22.31 30.27 19.39
C LEU A 160 20.91 30.23 20.00
N LEU A 161 20.73 29.46 21.09
CA LEU A 161 19.45 29.35 21.77
C LEU A 161 18.99 30.72 22.32
N ASP A 162 19.90 31.48 22.90
CA ASP A 162 19.64 32.81 23.46
C ASP A 162 19.31 33.83 22.36
N TRP A 163 20.06 33.81 21.26
CA TRP A 163 19.79 34.64 20.09
C TRP A 163 18.42 34.32 19.47
N MET A 164 18.10 33.04 19.25
CA MET A 164 16.82 32.63 18.69
C MET A 164 15.65 32.93 19.62
N ALA A 165 15.83 32.80 20.94
CA ALA A 165 14.83 33.19 21.92
C ALA A 165 14.54 34.69 21.86
N SER A 166 15.58 35.52 21.75
CA SER A 166 15.45 36.97 21.60
C SER A 166 14.76 37.32 20.28
N TYR A 167 15.20 36.74 19.16
CA TYR A 167 14.56 36.88 17.86
C TYR A 167 13.06 36.54 17.90
N PHE A 168 12.69 35.43 18.56
CA PHE A 168 11.30 35.01 18.65
C PHE A 168 10.43 36.04 19.38
N MET A 169 10.92 36.62 20.47
CA MET A 169 10.21 37.64 21.24
C MET A 169 10.13 38.98 20.50
N GLU A 170 11.25 39.45 19.93
CA GLU A 170 11.36 40.71 19.19
C GLU A 170 10.45 40.72 17.94
N ASN A 171 10.24 39.56 17.33
CA ASN A 171 9.36 39.39 16.17
C ASN A 171 7.92 39.03 16.56
N GLY A 172 7.49 39.46 17.75
CA GLY A 172 6.09 39.36 18.19
C GLY A 172 5.61 37.93 18.40
N TRP A 173 6.49 37.02 18.81
CA TRP A 173 6.18 35.61 19.07
C TRP A 173 5.60 34.88 17.84
N SER A 174 5.99 35.29 16.63
CA SER A 174 5.50 34.72 15.39
C SER A 174 6.07 33.32 15.13
N LEU A 175 5.27 32.28 15.36
CA LEU A 175 5.66 30.89 15.05
C LEU A 175 6.03 30.70 13.58
N LYS A 176 5.33 31.38 12.67
CA LYS A 176 5.60 31.30 11.23
C LYS A 176 6.98 31.83 10.88
N GLN A 177 7.41 32.93 11.50
CA GLN A 177 8.75 33.48 11.27
C GLN A 177 9.83 32.61 11.89
N LEU A 178 9.61 32.10 13.11
CA LEU A 178 10.53 31.16 13.77
C LEU A 178 10.75 29.88 12.94
N HIS A 179 9.68 29.27 12.44
CA HIS A 179 9.77 28.10 11.56
C HIS A 179 10.52 28.42 10.27
N ARG A 180 10.22 29.56 9.63
CA ARG A 180 10.94 29.97 8.42
C ARG A 180 12.44 30.12 8.71
N LEU A 181 12.82 30.82 9.78
CA LEU A 181 14.21 31.00 10.18
C LEU A 181 14.93 29.65 10.31
N MET A 182 14.34 28.69 11.04
CA MET A 182 14.89 27.34 11.19
C MET A 182 15.03 26.62 9.85
N MET A 183 13.94 26.56 9.06
CA MET A 183 13.88 25.78 7.82
C MET A 183 14.73 26.36 6.68
N THR A 184 15.04 27.66 6.72
CA THR A 184 15.93 28.30 5.75
C THR A 184 17.39 28.35 6.21
N SER A 185 17.71 27.89 7.42
CA SER A 185 19.08 27.85 7.92
C SER A 185 19.97 26.90 7.11
N THR A 186 21.29 27.11 7.16
CA THR A 186 22.24 26.13 6.60
C THR A 186 22.08 24.79 7.31
N ALA A 187 21.92 24.80 8.64
CA ALA A 187 21.80 23.60 9.45
C ALA A 187 20.63 22.69 9.03
N TYR A 188 19.46 23.27 8.72
CA TYR A 188 18.29 22.49 8.30
C TYR A 188 18.41 21.93 6.89
N ARG A 189 19.11 22.64 5.99
CA ARG A 189 19.24 22.30 4.56
C ARG A 189 20.44 21.40 4.25
N GLN A 190 21.13 20.88 5.26
CA GLN A 190 22.23 19.94 5.07
C GLN A 190 21.72 18.60 4.52
N SER A 191 22.61 17.85 3.87
CA SER A 191 22.32 16.47 3.47
C SER A 191 22.19 15.57 4.71
N SER A 192 21.41 14.49 4.57
CA SER A 192 21.30 13.42 5.55
C SER A 192 22.41 12.37 5.44
N LEU A 193 23.23 12.44 4.39
CA LEU A 193 24.34 11.53 4.16
C LEU A 193 25.40 11.66 5.24
N ARG A 194 25.76 10.53 5.83
CA ARG A 194 26.80 10.47 6.87
C ARG A 194 28.19 10.45 6.26
N ASN A 195 29.12 11.13 6.92
CA ASN A 195 30.54 11.14 6.60
C ASN A 195 31.31 10.38 7.70
N PRO A 196 32.07 9.32 7.36
CA PRO A 196 32.85 8.55 8.34
C PRO A 196 33.82 9.37 9.20
N GLU A 197 34.42 10.44 8.68
CA GLU A 197 35.34 11.27 9.45
C GLU A 197 34.59 12.16 10.45
N SER A 198 33.44 12.70 10.07
CA SER A 198 32.57 13.46 10.96
C SER A 198 31.95 12.57 12.04
N ASP A 199 31.58 11.33 11.70
CA ASP A 199 31.07 10.34 12.65
C ASP A 199 32.09 10.00 13.75
N LYS A 200 33.39 9.98 13.45
CA LYS A 200 34.44 9.78 14.47
C LYS A 200 34.48 10.92 15.50
N ILE A 201 34.10 12.12 15.11
CA ILE A 201 34.10 13.32 15.96
C ILE A 201 32.78 13.43 16.73
N ASP A 202 31.65 13.27 16.04
CA ASP A 202 30.31 13.46 16.58
C ASP A 202 29.29 12.52 15.91
N ALA A 203 29.38 11.23 16.23
CA ALA A 203 28.42 10.22 15.79
C ALA A 203 26.98 10.50 16.26
N GLY A 204 26.81 11.29 17.33
CA GLY A 204 25.52 11.65 17.92
C GLY A 204 24.82 12.82 17.23
N ASN A 205 25.50 13.47 16.29
CA ASN A 205 25.07 14.70 15.62
C ASN A 205 24.68 15.82 16.61
N GLU A 206 25.42 15.95 17.71
CA GLU A 206 25.24 17.00 18.72
C GLU A 206 25.53 18.40 18.18
N TYR A 207 26.42 18.49 17.19
CA TYR A 207 26.81 19.70 16.48
C TYR A 207 25.98 19.97 15.22
N TYR A 208 24.97 19.15 14.92
CA TYR A 208 24.09 19.30 13.75
C TYR A 208 24.87 19.43 12.44
N TRP A 209 25.91 18.62 12.22
CA TRP A 209 26.76 18.65 11.03
C TRP A 209 26.14 17.92 9.83
N HIS A 210 25.02 17.23 10.03
CA HIS A 210 24.17 16.71 8.96
C HIS A 210 22.69 16.79 9.37
N LYS A 211 21.79 16.65 8.41
CA LYS A 211 20.36 16.55 8.72
C LYS A 211 20.04 15.13 9.19
N SER A 212 19.39 14.99 10.33
CA SER A 212 19.00 13.68 10.84
C SER A 212 17.75 13.18 10.13
N VAL A 213 17.77 11.91 9.70
CA VAL A 213 16.57 11.20 9.24
C VAL A 213 15.62 11.06 10.43
N GLN A 214 14.41 11.58 10.29
CA GLN A 214 13.37 11.60 11.32
C GLN A 214 12.20 10.70 10.93
N ARG A 215 11.72 9.90 11.88
CA ARG A 215 10.46 9.15 11.69
C ARG A 215 9.28 10.10 11.75
N LEU A 216 8.33 9.93 10.85
CA LEU A 216 7.11 10.70 10.82
C LEU A 216 6.19 10.33 11.98
N ASP A 217 5.55 11.35 12.55
CA ASP A 217 4.51 11.22 13.56
C ASP A 217 3.28 10.47 13.00
N ALA A 218 2.57 9.76 13.87
CA ALA A 218 1.35 9.01 13.53
C ALA A 218 0.35 9.78 12.66
N GLU A 219 0.08 11.03 13.03
CA GLU A 219 -0.84 11.92 12.33
C GLU A 219 -0.33 12.27 10.93
N ILE A 220 0.98 12.48 10.78
CA ILE A 220 1.61 12.76 9.48
C ILE A 220 1.57 11.51 8.61
N VAL A 221 1.86 10.32 9.14
CA VAL A 221 1.77 9.05 8.38
C VAL A 221 0.34 8.87 7.83
N ARG A 222 -0.68 9.00 8.67
CA ARG A 222 -2.09 8.90 8.23
C ARG A 222 -2.43 9.96 7.17
N ASP A 223 -2.08 11.22 7.43
CA ASP A 223 -2.41 12.32 6.53
C ASP A 223 -1.63 12.23 5.20
N ARG A 224 -0.40 11.70 5.20
CA ARG A 224 0.41 11.42 3.99
C ARG A 224 -0.27 10.36 3.13
N ILE A 225 -0.80 9.28 3.73
CA ILE A 225 -1.57 8.25 3.01
C ILE A 225 -2.82 8.85 2.33
N LEU A 226 -3.55 9.71 3.04
CA LEU A 226 -4.70 10.41 2.49
C LEU A 226 -4.30 11.40 1.39
N ALA A 227 -3.17 12.09 1.55
CA ALA A 227 -2.68 13.07 0.60
C ALA A 227 -2.25 12.42 -0.72
N VAL A 228 -1.44 11.36 -0.68
CA VAL A 228 -0.98 10.67 -1.90
C VAL A 228 -2.13 10.01 -2.64
N SER A 229 -3.11 9.47 -1.91
CA SER A 229 -4.33 8.91 -2.51
C SER A 229 -5.33 9.96 -3.06
N GLY A 230 -5.07 11.26 -2.85
CA GLY A 230 -5.96 12.34 -3.30
C GLY A 230 -7.28 12.41 -2.52
N LYS A 231 -7.32 11.81 -1.32
CA LYS A 231 -8.53 11.74 -0.49
C LYS A 231 -8.50 12.66 0.72
N LEU A 232 -7.36 13.31 1.01
CA LEU A 232 -7.22 14.22 2.15
C LEU A 232 -8.19 15.40 2.03
N ASP A 233 -9.07 15.54 3.03
CA ASP A 233 -9.90 16.72 3.22
C ASP A 233 -9.17 17.76 4.09
N THR A 234 -8.86 18.89 3.47
CA THR A 234 -8.13 20.02 4.09
C THR A 234 -9.04 21.03 4.77
N THR A 235 -10.37 20.82 4.76
CA THR A 235 -11.35 21.73 5.36
C THR A 235 -11.02 22.06 6.81
N MET A 236 -10.93 23.37 7.07
CA MET A 236 -10.59 23.90 8.38
C MET A 236 -11.81 24.10 9.27
N PHE A 237 -11.58 24.00 10.59
CA PHE A 237 -12.57 24.26 11.65
C PHE A 237 -13.78 23.30 11.63
N GLY A 238 -14.76 23.53 12.50
CA GLY A 238 -15.92 22.66 12.64
C GLY A 238 -15.68 21.43 13.52
N ALA A 239 -16.70 20.57 13.61
CA ALA A 239 -16.73 19.46 14.55
C ALA A 239 -15.67 18.39 14.27
N ALA A 240 -15.26 17.69 15.33
CA ALA A 240 -14.35 16.57 15.22
C ALA A 240 -14.99 15.38 14.48
N SER A 241 -14.16 14.61 13.78
CA SER A 241 -14.54 13.35 13.13
C SER A 241 -14.70 12.26 14.19
N SER A 242 -15.86 11.61 14.23
CA SER A 242 -16.13 10.53 15.16
C SER A 242 -15.20 9.33 14.94
N VAL A 243 -15.05 8.54 16.00
CA VAL A 243 -14.36 7.25 15.98
C VAL A 243 -15.33 6.15 16.38
N LYS A 244 -15.15 4.95 15.83
CA LYS A 244 -15.98 3.77 16.12
C LYS A 244 -15.14 2.51 16.18
N ALA A 245 -15.66 1.46 16.81
CA ALA A 245 -15.10 0.12 16.65
C ALA A 245 -15.49 -0.45 15.28
N ASP A 246 -14.56 -1.12 14.60
CA ASP A 246 -14.84 -1.95 13.44
C ASP A 246 -15.30 -3.36 13.84
N ASP A 247 -15.52 -4.23 12.86
CA ASP A 247 -16.01 -5.60 13.06
C ASP A 247 -15.03 -6.49 13.87
N THR A 248 -13.77 -6.08 13.96
CA THR A 248 -12.72 -6.75 14.76
C THR A 248 -12.50 -6.10 16.12
N GLY A 249 -13.24 -5.03 16.44
CA GLY A 249 -13.14 -4.29 17.69
C GLY A 249 -12.05 -3.21 17.70
N GLN A 250 -11.35 -2.96 16.59
CA GLN A 250 -10.36 -1.90 16.51
C GLN A 250 -11.05 -0.54 16.38
N ILE A 251 -10.51 0.48 17.06
CA ILE A 251 -11.03 1.83 16.92
C ILE A 251 -10.49 2.48 15.65
N VAL A 252 -11.39 2.86 14.75
CA VAL A 252 -11.10 3.49 13.46
C VAL A 252 -11.83 4.83 13.34
N VAL A 253 -11.38 5.66 12.40
CA VAL A 253 -12.08 6.91 12.04
C VAL A 253 -13.36 6.56 11.29
N ASP A 254 -14.48 7.16 11.68
CA ASP A 254 -15.79 6.87 11.11
C ASP A 254 -16.02 7.61 9.78
N GLY A 255 -15.46 7.05 8.71
CA GLY A 255 -15.73 7.49 7.32
C GLY A 255 -15.21 8.88 6.96
N SER A 256 -14.34 9.48 7.78
CA SER A 256 -13.79 10.81 7.56
C SER A 256 -12.36 10.79 7.04
N ASN A 257 -12.11 11.62 6.02
CA ASN A 257 -10.79 11.80 5.42
C ASN A 257 -10.16 13.14 5.80
N ARG A 258 -10.70 13.78 6.84
CA ARG A 258 -10.12 15.02 7.38
C ARG A 258 -8.74 14.77 7.95
N ARG A 259 -7.92 15.83 7.94
CA ARG A 259 -6.62 15.87 8.64
C ARG A 259 -6.75 15.31 10.05
N SER A 260 -5.73 14.59 10.49
CA SER A 260 -5.74 13.85 11.74
C SER A 260 -5.96 14.74 12.97
N ILE A 261 -5.62 16.03 12.89
CA ILE A 261 -5.92 17.04 13.93
C ILE A 261 -7.43 17.19 14.23
N TYR A 262 -8.30 16.81 13.30
CA TYR A 262 -9.75 16.84 13.48
C TYR A 262 -10.34 15.51 13.97
N ILE A 263 -9.53 14.49 14.23
CA ILE A 263 -10.02 13.22 14.77
C ILE A 263 -10.44 13.42 16.23
N GLN A 264 -11.60 12.88 16.61
CA GLN A 264 -12.04 12.89 18.00
C GLN A 264 -11.09 12.05 18.87
N VAL A 265 -10.44 12.70 19.85
CA VAL A 265 -9.57 12.04 20.81
C VAL A 265 -10.39 11.54 21.99
N ARG A 266 -10.40 10.22 22.23
CA ARG A 266 -11.02 9.58 23.39
C ARG A 266 -10.00 8.72 24.11
N ARG A 267 -9.75 9.00 25.39
CA ARG A 267 -8.77 8.27 26.21
C ARG A 267 -9.05 6.77 26.29
N THR A 268 -10.33 6.36 26.22
CA THR A 268 -10.77 4.96 26.26
C THR A 268 -10.86 4.30 24.89
N GLN A 269 -10.74 5.08 23.80
CA GLN A 269 -10.91 4.60 22.42
C GLN A 269 -9.81 5.24 21.54
N PRO A 270 -8.53 4.89 21.75
CA PRO A 270 -7.44 5.38 20.91
C PRO A 270 -7.55 4.76 19.51
N VAL A 271 -7.38 5.58 18.46
CA VAL A 271 -7.44 5.09 17.08
C VAL A 271 -6.27 4.15 16.80
N ALA A 272 -6.56 2.95 16.31
CA ALA A 272 -5.59 1.86 16.18
C ALA A 272 -4.39 2.24 15.31
N VAL A 273 -4.62 2.83 14.13
CA VAL A 273 -3.52 3.25 13.25
C VAL A 273 -2.63 4.28 13.93
N LEU A 274 -3.21 5.25 14.66
CA LEU A 274 -2.42 6.27 15.34
C LEU A 274 -1.61 5.68 16.50
N GLN A 275 -2.22 4.79 17.27
CA GLN A 275 -1.58 4.12 18.40
C GLN A 275 -0.39 3.26 17.97
N VAL A 276 -0.51 2.54 16.84
CA VAL A 276 0.57 1.71 16.31
C VAL A 276 1.79 2.54 15.90
N PHE A 277 1.58 3.77 15.43
CA PHE A 277 2.65 4.72 15.08
C PHE A 277 3.00 5.68 16.22
N ASP A 278 2.94 5.19 17.47
CA ASP A 278 3.41 5.88 18.66
C ASP A 278 2.70 7.22 18.99
N ALA A 279 1.44 7.37 18.58
CA ALA A 279 0.64 8.52 19.02
C ALA A 279 0.64 8.63 20.55
N PRO A 280 0.82 9.85 21.10
CA PRO A 280 1.04 10.04 22.53
C PRO A 280 -0.18 9.60 23.35
N VAL A 281 0.08 8.83 24.42
CA VAL A 281 -0.94 8.47 25.40
C VAL A 281 -1.13 9.66 26.34
N MET A 282 -2.34 10.23 26.35
CA MET A 282 -2.68 11.42 27.15
C MET A 282 -2.89 11.11 28.65
N THR A 283 -1.89 10.53 29.32
CA THR A 283 -1.98 10.13 30.74
C THR A 283 -1.47 11.18 31.73
N VAL A 284 -0.28 11.76 31.52
CA VAL A 284 0.32 12.72 32.46
C VAL A 284 0.98 13.94 31.82
N ASN A 285 1.76 13.78 30.74
CA ASN A 285 2.26 14.79 29.80
C ASN A 285 3.16 14.06 28.79
N CYS A 286 3.38 14.59 27.58
CA CYS A 286 4.33 14.05 26.61
C CYS A 286 5.30 15.16 26.19
N GLY A 287 6.49 15.19 26.80
CA GLY A 287 7.52 16.18 26.47
C GLY A 287 8.37 15.82 25.26
N LYS A 288 8.53 14.52 25.00
CA LYS A 288 9.13 13.96 23.78
C LYS A 288 8.34 12.72 23.39
N ARG A 289 7.98 12.61 22.11
CA ARG A 289 7.30 11.41 21.58
C ARG A 289 8.28 10.24 21.52
N THR A 290 7.81 9.06 21.90
CA THR A 290 8.54 7.81 21.70
C THR A 290 8.52 7.48 20.21
N ILE A 291 9.63 6.94 19.70
CA ILE A 291 9.71 6.42 18.34
C ILE A 291 10.07 4.95 18.47
N SER A 292 9.21 4.08 17.97
CA SER A 292 9.43 2.64 17.93
C SER A 292 9.52 2.12 16.50
N THR A 293 10.27 1.03 16.34
CA THR A 293 10.34 0.26 15.09
C THR A 293 9.91 -1.16 15.42
N GLY A 294 8.61 -1.44 15.25
CA GLY A 294 8.01 -2.72 15.63
C GLY A 294 7.33 -3.42 14.46
N ALA A 295 7.31 -4.75 14.48
CA ALA A 295 6.65 -5.56 13.44
C ALA A 295 5.16 -5.21 13.26
N ASN A 296 4.47 -4.79 14.33
CA ASN A 296 3.07 -4.36 14.28
C ASN A 296 2.85 -3.16 13.35
N GLN A 297 3.81 -2.24 13.23
CA GLN A 297 3.72 -1.10 12.31
C GLN A 297 3.77 -1.57 10.85
N SER A 298 4.71 -2.47 10.52
CA SER A 298 4.81 -3.05 9.19
C SER A 298 3.56 -3.88 8.85
N LEU A 299 3.07 -4.69 9.79
CA LEU A 299 1.85 -5.48 9.60
C LEU A 299 0.61 -4.60 9.42
N MET A 300 0.52 -3.47 10.12
CA MET A 300 -0.56 -2.48 9.94
C MET A 300 -0.56 -1.88 8.53
N LEU A 301 0.62 -1.55 7.99
CA LEU A 301 0.77 -1.05 6.61
C LEU A 301 0.42 -2.10 5.56
N MET A 302 0.76 -3.37 5.83
CA MET A 302 0.51 -4.46 4.89
C MET A 302 -0.94 -4.96 4.88
N ASN A 303 -1.67 -4.87 6.00
CA ASN A 303 -2.93 -5.61 6.15
C ASN A 303 -4.13 -4.78 6.54
N SER A 304 -3.99 -3.53 6.96
CA SER A 304 -5.15 -2.76 7.41
C SER A 304 -6.05 -2.35 6.24
N ASP A 305 -7.37 -2.45 6.46
CA ASP A 305 -8.36 -2.00 5.49
C ASP A 305 -8.17 -0.53 5.11
N PHE A 306 -7.73 0.30 6.06
CA PHE A 306 -7.37 1.70 5.82
C PHE A 306 -6.28 1.80 4.73
N VAL A 307 -5.15 1.11 4.89
CA VAL A 307 -4.04 1.22 3.93
C VAL A 307 -4.41 0.59 2.59
N LEU A 308 -5.10 -0.55 2.59
CA LEU A 308 -5.56 -1.20 1.35
C LEU A 308 -6.53 -0.32 0.57
N LEU A 309 -7.49 0.32 1.26
CA LEU A 309 -8.45 1.24 0.65
C LEU A 309 -7.74 2.43 -0.01
N TYR A 310 -6.79 3.06 0.69
CA TYR A 310 -6.11 4.24 0.15
C TYR A 310 -5.00 3.90 -0.85
N ALA A 311 -4.40 2.71 -0.79
CA ALA A 311 -3.50 2.23 -1.85
C ALA A 311 -4.26 2.06 -3.17
N LYS A 312 -5.49 1.53 -3.12
CA LYS A 312 -6.36 1.44 -4.30
C LYS A 312 -6.75 2.83 -4.81
N ALA A 313 -7.17 3.74 -3.91
CA ALA A 313 -7.51 5.10 -4.28
C ALA A 313 -6.30 5.86 -4.90
N PHE A 314 -5.08 5.57 -4.41
CA PHE A 314 -3.84 6.08 -4.97
C PHE A 314 -3.61 5.56 -6.40
N ALA A 315 -3.76 4.26 -6.63
CA ALA A 315 -3.68 3.66 -7.96
C ALA A 315 -4.72 4.22 -8.94
N GLU A 316 -5.95 4.46 -8.48
CA GLU A 316 -6.99 5.09 -9.29
C GLU A 316 -6.63 6.54 -9.64
N ARG A 317 -6.10 7.32 -8.68
CA ARG A 317 -5.66 8.70 -8.90
C ARG A 317 -4.55 8.81 -9.95
N ILE A 318 -3.48 8.01 -9.83
CA ILE A 318 -2.35 8.09 -10.76
C ILE A 318 -2.73 7.67 -12.17
N ASN A 319 -3.69 6.74 -12.33
CA ASN A 319 -4.22 6.42 -13.65
C ASN A 319 -4.84 7.65 -14.33
N GLU A 320 -5.50 8.52 -13.56
CA GLU A 320 -6.09 9.77 -14.05
C GLU A 320 -5.05 10.87 -14.30
N GLU A 321 -4.10 11.04 -13.38
CA GLU A 321 -3.25 12.23 -13.33
C GLU A 321 -1.88 12.09 -14.03
N ALA A 322 -1.33 10.88 -14.19
CA ALA A 322 0.08 10.70 -14.55
C ALA A 322 0.44 11.14 -15.99
N LYS A 323 -0.54 11.26 -16.89
CA LYS A 323 -0.29 11.55 -18.31
C LYS A 323 0.49 12.87 -18.47
N GLY A 324 1.70 12.78 -19.02
CA GLY A 324 2.55 13.94 -19.28
C GLY A 324 3.10 14.62 -18.02
N LYS A 325 3.13 13.93 -16.88
CA LYS A 325 3.71 14.43 -15.62
C LYS A 325 5.16 13.98 -15.38
N VAL A 326 5.67 13.08 -16.22
CA VAL A 326 6.96 12.40 -16.02
C VAL A 326 7.90 12.71 -17.17
N GLU A 327 9.20 12.85 -16.87
CA GLU A 327 10.23 13.04 -17.88
C GLU A 327 10.37 11.81 -18.77
N ALA A 328 10.40 12.02 -20.10
CA ALA A 328 10.41 10.92 -21.06
C ALA A 328 11.67 10.04 -20.95
N GLU A 329 12.81 10.62 -20.59
CA GLU A 329 14.10 9.90 -20.45
C GLU A 329 14.07 8.87 -19.31
N LEU A 330 13.41 9.21 -18.19
CA LEU A 330 13.29 8.35 -17.02
C LEU A 330 12.60 7.02 -17.37
N VAL A 331 11.56 7.09 -18.21
CA VAL A 331 10.76 5.94 -18.63
C VAL A 331 11.18 5.34 -19.97
N ALA A 332 12.16 5.92 -20.66
CA ALA A 332 12.60 5.49 -21.98
C ALA A 332 13.05 4.03 -21.97
N GLY A 333 12.53 3.20 -22.89
CA GLY A 333 12.86 1.77 -22.97
C GLY A 333 12.25 0.89 -21.88
N LEU A 334 11.59 1.45 -20.87
CA LEU A 334 10.84 0.69 -19.88
C LEU A 334 9.42 0.45 -20.38
N THR A 335 9.21 -0.68 -21.04
CA THR A 335 7.88 -1.13 -21.41
C THR A 335 7.43 -2.26 -20.49
N ILE A 336 6.24 -2.10 -19.92
CA ILE A 336 5.51 -3.22 -19.32
C ILE A 336 4.47 -3.61 -20.38
N PRO A 337 4.72 -4.68 -21.16
CA PRO A 337 3.79 -5.07 -22.20
C PRO A 337 2.47 -5.49 -21.56
N PHE A 338 1.41 -4.75 -21.87
CA PHE A 338 0.01 -5.11 -21.55
C PHE A 338 -0.64 -5.93 -22.64
N ASP A 339 0.10 -6.20 -23.71
CA ASP A 339 -0.34 -7.12 -24.73
C ASP A 339 -0.63 -8.46 -24.05
N THR A 340 -1.88 -8.89 -24.13
CA THR A 340 -2.35 -10.19 -23.68
C THR A 340 -1.61 -11.36 -24.35
N GLN A 341 -0.80 -11.11 -25.39
CA GLN A 341 0.19 -12.08 -25.86
C GLN A 341 1.28 -12.39 -24.83
N TRP A 342 1.62 -11.49 -23.89
CA TRP A 342 2.59 -11.79 -22.83
C TRP A 342 2.07 -12.85 -21.85
N LEU A 343 0.76 -12.86 -21.59
CA LEU A 343 0.08 -13.95 -20.88
C LEU A 343 0.07 -15.26 -21.64
N ALA A 344 -0.14 -15.19 -22.95
CA ALA A 344 -0.02 -16.33 -23.85
C ALA A 344 1.43 -16.84 -23.96
N ARG A 345 2.42 -16.12 -23.40
CA ARG A 345 3.80 -16.61 -23.20
C ARG A 345 4.03 -17.19 -21.79
N GLN A 346 3.13 -16.95 -20.83
CA GLN A 346 3.17 -17.51 -19.46
C GLN A 346 2.34 -18.80 -19.32
N ASN A 347 1.17 -18.87 -19.97
CA ASN A 347 0.67 -20.18 -20.41
C ASN A 347 1.54 -20.56 -21.60
N PRO A 348 2.38 -21.61 -21.51
CA PRO A 348 3.31 -21.93 -22.59
C PRO A 348 2.59 -22.35 -23.87
N TRP A 349 1.28 -22.61 -23.83
CA TRP A 349 0.49 -23.07 -24.97
C TRP A 349 0.01 -21.94 -25.89
N SER A 350 0.13 -22.20 -27.19
CA SER A 350 -0.48 -21.44 -28.28
C SER A 350 -1.10 -22.40 -29.29
N PHE A 351 -2.23 -22.00 -29.89
CA PHE A 351 -3.00 -22.83 -30.80
C PHE A 351 -3.07 -22.16 -32.17
N GLY A 352 -2.72 -22.91 -33.21
CA GLY A 352 -2.65 -22.37 -34.56
C GLY A 352 -2.59 -23.48 -35.61
N TYR A 353 -2.20 -23.08 -36.80
CA TYR A 353 -1.98 -23.96 -37.94
C TYR A 353 -0.70 -23.56 -38.67
N GLY A 354 -0.17 -24.45 -39.50
CA GLY A 354 0.99 -24.14 -40.31
C GLY A 354 1.70 -25.39 -40.81
N PHE A 355 3.02 -25.29 -41.03
CA PHE A 355 3.83 -26.37 -41.58
C PHE A 355 5.33 -26.17 -41.33
N VAL A 356 6.12 -27.23 -41.53
CA VAL A 356 7.58 -27.13 -41.53
C VAL A 356 8.04 -26.84 -42.97
N PRO A 357 8.64 -25.67 -43.24
CA PRO A 357 9.13 -25.35 -44.59
C PRO A 357 10.33 -26.23 -44.97
N SER A 358 10.56 -26.38 -46.27
CA SER A 358 11.78 -27.00 -46.78
C SER A 358 12.95 -26.03 -46.66
N VAL A 359 14.09 -26.51 -46.16
CA VAL A 359 15.35 -25.77 -46.01
C VAL A 359 16.51 -26.63 -46.51
N ASP A 360 17.64 -25.99 -46.78
CA ASP A 360 18.87 -26.68 -47.21
C ASP A 360 19.36 -27.70 -46.18
N ASP A 361 20.05 -28.74 -46.67
CA ASP A 361 20.56 -29.83 -45.84
C ASP A 361 21.44 -29.29 -44.68
N GLY A 362 21.11 -29.73 -43.46
CA GLY A 362 21.81 -29.33 -42.24
C GLY A 362 21.23 -28.11 -41.51
N GLN A 363 20.23 -27.41 -42.07
CA GLN A 363 19.52 -26.34 -41.36
C GLN A 363 18.26 -26.85 -40.65
N ILE A 364 17.94 -26.23 -39.50
CA ILE A 364 16.70 -26.49 -38.77
C ILE A 364 15.65 -25.49 -39.24
N ALA A 365 14.67 -26.00 -39.99
CA ALA A 365 13.54 -25.21 -40.47
C ALA A 365 12.74 -24.60 -39.31
N GLN A 366 12.46 -23.31 -39.38
CA GLN A 366 11.53 -22.67 -38.46
C GLN A 366 10.10 -23.00 -38.90
N VAL A 367 9.31 -23.57 -37.99
CA VAL A 367 7.91 -23.90 -38.23
C VAL A 367 7.14 -22.62 -38.59
N ASP A 368 6.60 -22.56 -39.79
CA ASP A 368 5.65 -21.51 -40.18
C ASP A 368 4.37 -21.76 -39.37
N PHE A 369 4.03 -20.81 -38.51
CA PHE A 369 2.93 -20.93 -37.56
C PHE A 369 2.11 -19.67 -37.57
N THR A 370 0.82 -19.84 -37.81
CA THR A 370 -0.18 -18.78 -37.75
C THR A 370 -1.24 -19.14 -36.72
N HIS A 371 -1.61 -18.19 -35.86
CA HIS A 371 -2.69 -18.40 -34.90
C HIS A 371 -4.03 -18.62 -35.60
N TYR A 372 -4.88 -19.47 -35.03
CA TYR A 372 -6.25 -19.56 -35.48
C TYR A 372 -6.97 -18.23 -35.22
N PRO A 373 -7.68 -17.67 -36.22
CA PRO A 373 -8.32 -16.37 -36.10
C PRO A 373 -9.61 -16.38 -35.29
N PHE A 374 -10.26 -17.55 -35.10
CA PHE A 374 -11.56 -17.64 -34.45
C PHE A 374 -11.60 -18.72 -33.37
N PHE A 375 -12.21 -18.39 -32.22
CA PHE A 375 -12.51 -19.33 -31.14
C PHE A 375 -14.00 -19.31 -30.81
N GLY A 376 -14.68 -20.45 -30.94
CA GLY A 376 -16.09 -20.57 -30.58
C GLY A 376 -16.51 -22.04 -30.44
N GLY A 377 -17.36 -22.33 -29.45
CA GLY A 377 -17.72 -23.70 -29.09
C GLY A 377 -16.51 -24.53 -28.65
N ASP A 378 -15.63 -23.94 -27.84
CA ASP A 378 -14.38 -24.54 -27.35
C ASP A 378 -13.47 -25.11 -28.46
N THR A 379 -13.47 -24.44 -29.61
CA THR A 379 -12.73 -24.88 -30.81
C THR A 379 -12.11 -23.68 -31.50
N TRP A 380 -10.80 -23.76 -31.73
CA TRP A 380 -10.01 -22.88 -32.58
C TRP A 380 -10.15 -23.30 -34.06
N LYS A 381 -10.52 -22.37 -34.93
CA LYS A 381 -10.82 -22.63 -36.36
C LYS A 381 -10.66 -21.35 -37.20
N GLY A 382 -10.82 -21.47 -38.53
CA GLY A 382 -10.71 -20.34 -39.46
C GLY A 382 -11.83 -19.31 -39.40
N GLY A 383 -13.05 -19.73 -39.06
CA GLY A 383 -14.22 -18.85 -38.96
C GLY A 383 -15.35 -19.51 -38.16
N GLU A 384 -16.57 -18.97 -38.24
CA GLU A 384 -17.72 -19.53 -37.51
C GLU A 384 -18.10 -20.95 -37.98
N LYS A 385 -17.85 -21.26 -39.25
CA LYS A 385 -18.18 -22.54 -39.89
C LYS A 385 -16.91 -23.30 -40.27
N VAL A 386 -17.03 -24.62 -40.33
CA VAL A 386 -16.02 -25.54 -40.89
C VAL A 386 -16.74 -26.34 -41.99
N PRO A 387 -16.22 -26.39 -43.23
CA PRO A 387 -14.95 -25.81 -43.66
C PRO A 387 -15.00 -24.28 -43.77
N ASP A 388 -13.88 -23.64 -43.41
CA ASP A 388 -13.63 -22.21 -43.62
C ASP A 388 -13.14 -21.94 -45.05
N GLU A 389 -13.44 -20.77 -45.61
CA GLU A 389 -13.04 -20.41 -46.98
C GLU A 389 -11.52 -20.43 -47.19
N LYS A 390 -10.74 -20.12 -46.14
CA LYS A 390 -9.27 -20.08 -46.20
C LYS A 390 -8.65 -21.31 -45.60
N LEU A 391 -9.09 -21.74 -44.42
CA LEU A 391 -8.45 -22.83 -43.65
C LEU A 391 -9.10 -24.20 -43.85
N GLY A 392 -10.15 -24.29 -44.67
CA GLY A 392 -10.84 -25.54 -44.95
C GLY A 392 -11.29 -26.24 -43.67
N TYR A 393 -10.99 -27.54 -43.56
CA TYR A 393 -11.34 -28.36 -42.40
C TYR A 393 -10.40 -28.20 -41.20
N SER A 394 -9.44 -27.27 -41.22
CA SER A 394 -8.44 -27.14 -40.18
C SER A 394 -9.02 -26.56 -38.88
N PHE A 395 -8.96 -27.35 -37.80
CA PHE A 395 -9.35 -26.88 -36.47
C PHE A 395 -8.60 -27.62 -35.35
N LEU A 396 -8.62 -27.03 -34.15
CA LEU A 396 -8.20 -27.64 -32.89
C LEU A 396 -9.26 -27.45 -31.81
N ASN A 397 -9.53 -28.50 -31.05
CA ASN A 397 -10.29 -28.43 -29.80
C ASN A 397 -9.45 -29.02 -28.66
N LYS A 398 -10.04 -29.15 -27.47
CA LYS A 398 -9.34 -29.65 -26.27
C LYS A 398 -8.79 -31.07 -26.41
N THR A 399 -9.45 -31.96 -27.15
CA THR A 399 -9.03 -33.37 -27.27
C THR A 399 -8.35 -33.71 -28.59
N GLY A 400 -8.42 -32.84 -29.60
CA GLY A 400 -7.99 -33.19 -30.94
C GLY A 400 -8.21 -32.09 -31.97
N GLY A 401 -8.47 -32.49 -33.21
CA GLY A 401 -8.60 -31.56 -34.33
C GLY A 401 -8.81 -32.27 -35.66
N HIS A 402 -8.57 -31.54 -36.75
CA HIS A 402 -8.58 -32.08 -38.10
C HIS A 402 -7.57 -31.30 -38.96
N PRO A 403 -6.71 -31.95 -39.76
CA PRO A 403 -5.84 -31.30 -40.72
C PRO A 403 -6.59 -30.94 -42.01
N ALA A 404 -6.13 -29.95 -42.78
CA ALA A 404 -6.77 -29.63 -44.07
C ALA A 404 -5.82 -29.85 -45.24
N THR A 405 -4.77 -29.04 -45.33
CA THR A 405 -3.79 -29.12 -46.42
C THR A 405 -2.39 -29.06 -45.84
N GLU A 406 -1.38 -29.28 -46.68
CA GLU A 406 0.02 -29.27 -46.26
C GLU A 406 0.44 -28.00 -45.51
N LYS A 407 -0.24 -26.86 -45.76
CA LYS A 407 0.04 -25.56 -45.11
C LYS A 407 -0.89 -25.24 -43.94
N GLN A 408 -1.89 -26.07 -43.69
CA GLN A 408 -3.00 -25.82 -42.76
C GLN A 408 -3.12 -26.96 -41.75
N ARG A 409 -1.98 -27.45 -41.28
CA ARG A 409 -1.93 -28.53 -40.29
C ARG A 409 -2.12 -27.93 -38.91
N PRO A 410 -3.00 -28.45 -38.07
CA PRO A 410 -3.18 -27.97 -36.71
C PRO A 410 -1.90 -28.14 -35.89
N ILE A 411 -1.51 -27.08 -35.19
CA ILE A 411 -0.31 -27.01 -34.36
C ILE A 411 -0.71 -26.60 -32.94
N ARG A 412 -0.33 -27.44 -31.97
CA ARG A 412 -0.22 -27.05 -30.56
C ARG A 412 1.22 -26.67 -30.28
N ARG A 413 1.46 -25.37 -30.11
CA ARG A 413 2.77 -24.79 -29.83
C ARG A 413 2.97 -24.67 -28.32
N TRP A 414 4.11 -25.11 -27.81
CA TRP A 414 4.51 -24.96 -26.42
C TRP A 414 5.84 -24.22 -26.34
N ILE A 415 5.91 -23.12 -25.59
CA ILE A 415 7.14 -22.33 -25.41
C ILE A 415 7.73 -22.63 -24.04
N ALA A 416 9.01 -23.00 -23.98
CA ALA A 416 9.68 -23.37 -22.75
C ALA A 416 9.75 -22.20 -21.75
N PRO A 417 9.09 -22.27 -20.57
CA PRO A 417 9.11 -21.18 -19.59
C PRO A 417 10.42 -21.14 -18.79
N GLY A 418 11.32 -22.11 -18.98
CA GLY A 418 12.62 -22.18 -18.33
C GLY A 418 13.50 -23.26 -18.94
N THR A 419 14.80 -23.23 -18.62
CA THR A 419 15.78 -24.21 -19.10
C THR A 419 15.76 -25.49 -18.27
N GLY A 420 15.75 -26.66 -18.92
CA GLY A 420 15.80 -27.94 -18.25
C GLY A 420 15.46 -29.15 -19.12
N LYS A 421 15.15 -30.29 -18.47
CA LYS A 421 14.81 -31.53 -19.16
C LYS A 421 13.30 -31.64 -19.36
N LEU A 422 12.87 -31.74 -20.62
CA LEU A 422 11.48 -31.88 -21.02
C LEU A 422 11.13 -33.34 -21.26
N ALA A 423 9.96 -33.77 -20.78
CA ALA A 423 9.36 -35.06 -21.09
C ALA A 423 7.97 -34.84 -21.68
N ILE A 424 7.68 -35.47 -22.82
CA ILE A 424 6.37 -35.46 -23.46
C ILE A 424 5.85 -36.89 -23.50
N LYS A 425 4.60 -37.10 -23.09
CA LYS A 425 3.92 -38.40 -23.14
C LYS A 425 2.47 -38.23 -23.53
N GLY A 426 1.99 -38.99 -24.49
CA GLY A 426 0.59 -38.95 -24.92
C GLY A 426 0.20 -40.06 -25.88
N ALA A 427 -0.96 -39.91 -26.50
CA ALA A 427 -1.49 -40.83 -27.48
C ALA A 427 -2.18 -40.09 -28.62
N LEU A 428 -1.84 -40.46 -29.85
CA LEU A 428 -2.54 -40.05 -31.07
C LEU A 428 -3.52 -41.15 -31.45
N SER A 429 -4.77 -40.79 -31.71
CA SER A 429 -5.83 -41.71 -32.12
C SER A 429 -6.53 -41.23 -33.37
N HIS A 430 -6.75 -42.17 -34.28
CA HIS A 430 -7.56 -41.99 -35.48
C HIS A 430 -8.39 -43.27 -35.69
N PRO A 431 -9.65 -43.28 -35.23
CA PRO A 431 -10.51 -44.46 -35.28
C PRO A 431 -11.31 -44.60 -36.58
N SER A 432 -11.19 -43.65 -37.51
CA SER A 432 -12.00 -43.63 -38.73
C SER A 432 -11.56 -44.71 -39.72
N GLU A 433 -12.52 -45.49 -40.22
CA GLU A 433 -12.29 -46.54 -41.23
C GLU A 433 -12.09 -45.98 -42.65
N ASN A 434 -12.49 -44.73 -42.88
CA ASN A 434 -12.58 -44.12 -44.20
C ASN A 434 -11.42 -43.16 -44.51
N GLY A 435 -10.58 -42.84 -43.53
CA GLY A 435 -9.38 -42.00 -43.70
C GLY A 435 -8.11 -42.83 -43.83
N ASP A 436 -7.06 -42.23 -44.37
CA ASP A 436 -5.74 -42.86 -44.46
C ASP A 436 -4.92 -42.71 -43.15
N GLY A 437 -5.43 -41.90 -42.23
CA GLY A 437 -4.90 -41.70 -40.89
C GLY A 437 -4.13 -40.40 -40.75
N VAL A 438 -3.72 -40.10 -39.52
CA VAL A 438 -2.95 -38.89 -39.20
C VAL A 438 -1.59 -39.22 -38.65
N ARG A 439 -0.72 -38.21 -38.63
CA ARG A 439 0.62 -38.31 -38.07
C ARG A 439 0.89 -37.15 -37.15
N VAL A 440 1.43 -37.45 -35.97
CA VAL A 440 1.95 -36.44 -35.04
C VAL A 440 3.45 -36.31 -35.22
N THR A 441 3.90 -35.08 -35.42
CA THR A 441 5.31 -34.70 -35.41
C THR A 441 5.57 -33.77 -34.24
N VAL A 442 6.52 -34.12 -33.38
CA VAL A 442 7.05 -33.19 -32.37
C VAL A 442 8.31 -32.54 -32.92
N TYR A 443 8.31 -31.22 -33.00
CA TYR A 443 9.36 -30.41 -33.60
C TYR A 443 9.89 -29.39 -32.59
N SER A 444 11.21 -29.29 -32.45
CA SER A 444 11.87 -28.28 -31.63
C SER A 444 12.46 -27.20 -32.53
N SER A 445 12.28 -25.92 -32.19
CA SER A 445 12.90 -24.80 -32.91
C SER A 445 14.42 -24.85 -32.93
N ARG A 446 15.04 -25.53 -31.95
CA ARG A 446 16.49 -25.62 -31.78
C ARG A 446 17.07 -26.98 -32.14
N LEU A 447 16.30 -28.07 -31.99
CA LEU A 447 16.77 -29.44 -32.26
C LEU A 447 16.15 -30.07 -33.52
N GLY A 448 15.20 -29.39 -34.17
CA GLY A 448 14.47 -29.92 -35.32
C GLY A 448 13.48 -31.02 -34.94
N LYS A 449 13.22 -31.94 -35.87
CA LYS A 449 12.26 -33.05 -35.69
C LYS A 449 12.74 -34.03 -34.60
N GLN A 450 11.97 -34.14 -33.51
CA GLN A 450 12.30 -35.01 -32.38
C GLN A 450 11.59 -36.36 -32.41
N GLY A 451 10.46 -36.45 -33.10
CA GLY A 451 9.74 -37.72 -33.23
C GLY A 451 8.53 -37.63 -34.14
N ASN A 452 8.07 -38.80 -34.57
CA ASN A 452 7.02 -38.94 -35.56
C ASN A 452 6.27 -40.26 -35.38
N TRP A 453 4.95 -40.18 -35.17
CA TRP A 453 4.11 -41.34 -34.91
C TRP A 453 2.85 -41.26 -35.77
N LYS A 454 2.39 -42.41 -36.28
CA LYS A 454 1.27 -42.51 -37.21
C LYS A 454 0.15 -43.32 -36.55
N ALA A 455 -1.09 -42.87 -36.72
CA ALA A 455 -2.29 -43.57 -36.32
C ALA A 455 -3.23 -43.65 -37.52
N ALA A 456 -3.65 -44.86 -37.87
CA ALA A 456 -4.62 -45.13 -38.92
C ALA A 456 -5.45 -46.32 -38.45
N LYS A 457 -6.77 -46.12 -38.27
CA LYS A 457 -7.67 -47.14 -37.72
C LYS A 457 -7.17 -47.69 -36.37
N SER A 458 -6.50 -46.85 -35.60
CA SER A 458 -5.75 -47.27 -34.42
C SER A 458 -5.41 -46.08 -33.52
N SER A 459 -4.82 -46.39 -32.37
CA SER A 459 -4.19 -45.44 -31.47
C SER A 459 -2.72 -45.82 -31.27
N VAL A 460 -1.85 -44.82 -31.22
CA VAL A 460 -0.43 -44.98 -30.94
C VAL A 460 -0.03 -44.13 -29.74
N GLU A 461 0.55 -44.77 -28.73
CA GLU A 461 1.20 -44.05 -27.63
C GLU A 461 2.58 -43.55 -28.07
N TYR A 462 2.94 -42.36 -27.62
CA TYR A 462 4.25 -41.79 -27.87
C TYR A 462 4.83 -41.14 -26.61
N SER A 463 6.14 -41.27 -26.45
CA SER A 463 6.90 -40.58 -25.42
C SER A 463 8.28 -40.19 -25.93
N LEU A 464 8.80 -39.06 -25.45
CA LEU A 464 10.13 -38.57 -25.77
C LEU A 464 10.65 -37.67 -24.65
N THR A 465 11.97 -37.50 -24.61
CA THR A 465 12.63 -36.53 -23.74
C THR A 465 13.65 -35.73 -24.52
N LEU A 466 13.74 -34.43 -24.25
CA LEU A 466 14.76 -33.55 -24.82
C LEU A 466 15.18 -32.47 -23.82
N ASP A 467 16.36 -31.89 -24.01
CA ASP A 467 16.79 -30.71 -23.28
C ASP A 467 16.26 -29.45 -23.96
N VAL A 468 15.70 -28.54 -23.17
CA VAL A 468 15.16 -27.26 -23.64
C VAL A 468 15.81 -26.09 -22.93
N GLU A 469 15.99 -24.99 -23.66
CA GLU A 469 16.35 -23.68 -23.12
C GLU A 469 15.10 -22.81 -22.96
N GLN A 470 15.14 -21.85 -22.03
CA GLN A 470 14.05 -20.89 -21.87
C GLN A 470 13.78 -20.16 -23.20
N GLY A 471 12.54 -20.23 -23.69
CA GLY A 471 12.15 -19.67 -24.98
C GLY A 471 12.16 -20.66 -26.15
N ASP A 472 12.67 -21.88 -26.00
CA ASP A 472 12.57 -22.92 -27.02
C ASP A 472 11.11 -23.19 -27.37
N ILE A 473 10.81 -23.35 -28.66
CA ILE A 473 9.48 -23.63 -29.17
C ILE A 473 9.39 -25.13 -29.49
N ILE A 474 8.37 -25.78 -28.93
CA ILE A 474 8.04 -27.18 -29.14
C ILE A 474 6.67 -27.27 -29.80
N ASP A 475 6.65 -27.59 -31.08
CA ASP A 475 5.43 -27.71 -31.86
C ASP A 475 5.02 -29.18 -31.97
N THR A 476 3.75 -29.45 -31.63
CA THR A 476 3.09 -30.73 -31.94
C THR A 476 2.19 -30.50 -33.14
N ILE A 477 2.66 -30.96 -34.31
CA ILE A 477 2.06 -30.73 -35.62
C ILE A 477 1.34 -32.01 -36.04
N ILE A 478 0.06 -31.91 -36.39
CA ILE A 478 -0.69 -33.06 -36.92
C ILE A 478 -0.90 -32.90 -38.41
N ASP A 479 -0.26 -33.75 -39.20
CA ASP A 479 -0.42 -33.80 -40.64
C ASP A 479 -1.44 -34.85 -41.09
N GLU A 480 -2.12 -34.49 -42.17
CA GLU A 480 -2.76 -35.40 -43.11
C GLU A 480 -1.69 -36.28 -43.78
N ARG A 481 -2.01 -37.53 -44.08
CA ARG A 481 -1.04 -38.44 -44.71
C ARG A 481 -0.96 -38.20 -46.21
N GLU A 482 -1.78 -38.87 -47.00
CA GLU A 482 -1.86 -38.68 -48.45
C GLU A 482 -3.00 -37.72 -48.81
N ASN A 483 -4.10 -37.77 -48.05
CA ASN A 483 -5.19 -36.80 -48.13
C ASN A 483 -5.75 -36.51 -46.73
N HIS A 484 -6.72 -35.59 -46.63
CA HIS A 484 -7.32 -35.15 -45.36
C HIS A 484 -8.73 -35.72 -45.13
N THR A 485 -9.19 -36.68 -45.93
CA THR A 485 -10.59 -37.12 -45.91
C THR A 485 -10.85 -38.00 -44.70
N SER A 486 -11.80 -37.60 -43.86
CA SER A 486 -12.15 -38.33 -42.63
C SER A 486 -11.01 -38.44 -41.60
N ASP A 487 -10.19 -37.39 -41.48
CA ASP A 487 -8.98 -37.34 -40.63
C ASP A 487 -9.12 -36.53 -39.34
N SER A 488 -10.33 -36.55 -38.77
CA SER A 488 -10.52 -36.13 -37.38
C SER A 488 -9.65 -37.01 -36.47
N PHE A 489 -8.90 -36.37 -35.58
CA PHE A 489 -8.02 -37.06 -34.65
C PHE A 489 -8.31 -36.68 -33.20
N ALA A 490 -7.91 -37.55 -32.28
CA ALA A 490 -7.70 -37.19 -30.88
C ALA A 490 -6.20 -37.25 -30.56
N ASN A 491 -5.70 -36.23 -29.87
CA ASN A 491 -4.32 -36.19 -29.40
C ASN A 491 -4.26 -35.57 -28.00
N ASN A 492 -4.19 -36.43 -27.00
CA ASN A 492 -4.06 -36.04 -25.60
C ASN A 492 -2.68 -36.41 -25.09
N TYR A 493 -1.98 -35.40 -24.58
CA TYR A 493 -0.62 -35.55 -24.07
C TYR A 493 -0.31 -34.56 -22.94
N THR A 494 0.71 -34.91 -22.16
CA THR A 494 1.29 -34.06 -21.12
C THR A 494 2.72 -33.67 -21.47
N ILE A 495 3.10 -32.46 -21.10
CA ILE A 495 4.48 -31.96 -21.15
C ILE A 495 4.94 -31.70 -19.71
N SER A 496 6.08 -32.27 -19.32
CA SER A 496 6.67 -32.09 -17.98
C SER A 496 8.08 -31.53 -18.11
N LEU A 497 8.36 -30.37 -17.51
CA LEU A 497 9.68 -29.74 -17.49
C LEU A 497 10.28 -29.82 -16.08
N VAL A 498 11.47 -30.40 -15.96
CA VAL A 498 12.29 -30.33 -14.75
C VAL A 498 13.31 -29.22 -14.92
N ASN A 499 13.18 -28.14 -14.16
CA ASN A 499 14.04 -26.97 -14.29
C ASN A 499 15.43 -27.20 -13.68
N ASN A 500 16.50 -26.95 -14.44
CA ASN A 500 17.87 -27.26 -14.00
C ASN A 500 18.34 -26.45 -12.80
N LYS A 501 17.83 -25.22 -12.61
CA LYS A 501 18.25 -24.34 -11.50
C LYS A 501 17.54 -24.69 -10.19
N THR A 502 16.27 -25.08 -10.27
CA THR A 502 15.42 -25.27 -9.07
C THR A 502 15.17 -26.73 -8.73
N GLY A 503 15.43 -27.66 -9.65
CA GLY A 503 15.09 -29.08 -9.53
C GLY A 503 13.59 -29.36 -9.50
N LYS A 504 12.72 -28.35 -9.60
CA LYS A 504 11.26 -28.52 -9.55
C LYS A 504 10.73 -28.94 -10.92
N ALA A 505 9.83 -29.93 -10.90
CA ALA A 505 9.06 -30.35 -12.06
C ALA A 505 7.75 -29.56 -12.16
N ARG A 506 7.39 -29.12 -13.37
CA ARG A 506 6.05 -28.58 -13.69
C ARG A 506 5.48 -29.34 -14.87
N THR A 507 4.21 -29.70 -14.79
CA THR A 507 3.50 -30.48 -15.82
C THR A 507 2.32 -29.70 -16.36
N TRP A 508 2.15 -29.75 -17.67
CA TRP A 508 1.03 -29.19 -18.43
C TRP A 508 0.30 -30.30 -19.18
N SER A 509 -1.01 -30.16 -19.33
CA SER A 509 -1.90 -31.08 -20.04
C SER A 509 -2.50 -30.37 -21.24
N SER A 510 -2.30 -30.95 -22.42
CA SER A 510 -2.83 -30.39 -23.67
C SER A 510 -4.36 -30.32 -23.73
N GLU A 511 -5.08 -31.10 -22.93
CA GLU A 511 -6.55 -31.03 -22.79
C GLU A 511 -6.98 -30.01 -21.72
N LYS A 512 -6.42 -30.11 -20.50
CA LYS A 512 -6.86 -29.26 -19.38
C LYS A 512 -6.41 -27.81 -19.53
N ASP A 513 -5.29 -27.59 -20.21
CA ASP A 513 -4.73 -26.26 -20.45
C ASP A 513 -5.16 -25.69 -21.81
N PHE A 514 -6.09 -26.35 -22.52
CA PHE A 514 -6.69 -25.80 -23.74
C PHE A 514 -7.61 -24.63 -23.40
N HIS A 515 -7.45 -23.50 -24.07
CA HIS A 515 -8.24 -22.30 -23.81
C HIS A 515 -8.45 -21.46 -25.08
N GLY A 516 -9.51 -20.64 -25.05
CA GLY A 516 -9.73 -19.58 -26.04
C GLY A 516 -8.83 -18.36 -25.82
N PRO A 517 -9.00 -17.28 -26.60
CA PRO A 517 -8.25 -16.06 -26.37
C PRO A 517 -8.53 -15.56 -24.95
N SER A 518 -7.48 -15.21 -24.21
CA SER A 518 -7.67 -14.59 -22.89
C SER A 518 -8.38 -13.25 -23.11
N THR A 519 -9.60 -13.10 -22.59
CA THR A 519 -10.32 -11.84 -22.68
C THR A 519 -9.61 -10.81 -21.81
N ALA A 520 -8.97 -9.86 -22.47
CA ALA A 520 -8.45 -8.69 -21.80
C ALA A 520 -9.64 -7.87 -21.29
N ASP A 521 -9.90 -7.84 -19.98
CA ASP A 521 -10.56 -6.69 -19.41
C ASP A 521 -9.46 -5.60 -19.36
N THR A 522 -9.23 -4.96 -20.52
CA THR A 522 -8.33 -3.82 -20.63
C THR A 522 -8.89 -2.75 -19.72
N ALA A 523 -8.32 -2.66 -18.52
CA ALA A 523 -8.48 -1.47 -17.70
C ALA A 523 -8.19 -0.27 -18.61
N ASN A 524 -9.11 0.70 -18.66
CA ASN A 524 -8.94 1.98 -19.34
C ASN A 524 -7.72 2.71 -18.75
N LEU A 525 -6.53 2.33 -19.21
CA LEU A 525 -5.27 2.98 -18.88
C LEU A 525 -5.29 4.33 -19.59
N LYS A 526 -5.38 5.43 -18.83
CA LYS A 526 -5.35 6.78 -19.39
C LYS A 526 -3.91 7.29 -19.59
N SER A 527 -2.94 6.57 -19.06
CA SER A 527 -1.49 6.79 -19.17
C SER A 527 -0.75 5.44 -19.17
N PRO A 528 0.44 5.34 -19.79
CA PRO A 528 1.30 4.16 -19.67
C PRO A 528 1.59 3.83 -18.20
N ILE A 529 1.56 2.55 -17.82
CA ILE A 529 1.74 2.17 -16.41
C ILE A 529 3.08 2.62 -15.82
N ILE A 530 4.10 2.74 -16.66
CA ILE A 530 5.43 3.12 -16.20
C ILE A 530 5.49 4.61 -15.86
N GLU A 531 4.74 5.44 -16.60
CA GLU A 531 4.49 6.84 -16.24
C GLU A 531 3.69 6.91 -14.95
N GLN A 532 2.69 6.04 -14.77
CA GLN A 532 1.95 5.93 -13.50
C GLN A 532 2.87 5.56 -12.33
N ALA A 533 3.79 4.61 -12.54
CA ALA A 533 4.70 4.15 -11.51
C ALA A 533 5.69 5.26 -11.09
N ALA A 534 6.25 5.98 -12.06
CA ALA A 534 7.11 7.13 -11.79
C ALA A 534 6.36 8.25 -11.07
N TYR A 535 5.16 8.60 -11.54
CA TYR A 535 4.34 9.63 -10.89
C TYR A 535 3.90 9.23 -9.47
N ALA A 536 3.60 7.94 -9.25
CA ALA A 536 3.33 7.41 -7.93
C ALA A 536 4.55 7.53 -7.01
N TRP A 537 5.76 7.27 -7.52
CA TRP A 537 7.01 7.43 -6.78
C TRP A 537 7.23 8.88 -6.34
N GLU A 538 7.05 9.82 -7.27
CA GLU A 538 7.16 11.26 -6.99
C GLU A 538 6.15 11.72 -5.95
N LEU A 539 4.89 11.30 -6.06
CA LEU A 539 3.87 11.64 -5.06
C LEU A 539 4.16 11.00 -3.70
N ALA A 540 4.67 9.76 -3.69
CA ALA A 540 4.95 9.03 -2.46
C ALA A 540 6.14 9.64 -1.71
N TYR A 541 7.24 9.95 -2.39
CA TYR A 541 8.53 10.33 -1.77
C TYR A 541 8.96 11.76 -2.03
N LEU A 542 8.20 12.54 -2.80
CA LEU A 542 8.47 13.94 -3.13
C LEU A 542 9.82 14.15 -3.86
N ARG A 543 10.29 13.13 -4.57
CA ARG A 543 11.46 13.17 -5.45
C ARG A 543 11.27 12.29 -6.67
N GLN A 544 12.04 12.57 -7.71
CA GLN A 544 12.13 11.70 -8.87
C GLN A 544 12.75 10.34 -8.49
N PRO A 545 12.23 9.22 -9.01
CA PRO A 545 12.92 7.94 -8.92
C PRO A 545 14.20 7.96 -9.74
N THR A 546 15.19 7.16 -9.34
CA THR A 546 16.35 6.87 -10.18
C THR A 546 15.98 5.89 -11.29
N ARG A 547 16.87 5.75 -12.28
CA ARG A 547 16.68 4.77 -13.36
C ARG A 547 16.58 3.33 -12.82
N GLU A 548 17.44 2.96 -11.88
CA GLU A 548 17.45 1.64 -11.25
C GLU A 548 16.16 1.38 -10.46
N GLU A 549 15.66 2.39 -9.75
CA GLU A 549 14.37 2.31 -9.03
C GLU A 549 13.20 2.09 -10.00
N MET A 550 13.24 2.74 -11.17
CA MET A 550 12.23 2.53 -12.21
C MET A 550 12.31 1.14 -12.85
N GLU A 551 13.50 0.58 -13.03
CA GLU A 551 13.70 -0.80 -13.50
C GLU A 551 13.17 -1.83 -12.48
N LEU A 552 13.39 -1.58 -11.18
CA LEU A 552 12.84 -2.38 -10.10
C LEU A 552 11.31 -2.28 -10.05
N ALA A 553 10.76 -1.07 -10.17
CA ALA A 553 9.31 -0.85 -10.22
C ALA A 553 8.67 -1.59 -11.41
N ALA A 554 9.28 -1.50 -12.59
CA ALA A 554 8.82 -2.22 -13.77
C ALA A 554 8.83 -3.74 -13.57
N THR A 555 9.90 -4.26 -12.97
CA THR A 555 10.04 -5.68 -12.64
C THR A 555 8.98 -6.14 -11.65
N TYR A 556 8.76 -5.36 -10.59
CA TYR A 556 7.75 -5.63 -9.57
C TYR A 556 6.34 -5.67 -10.17
N ILE A 557 5.95 -4.63 -10.92
CA ILE A 557 4.62 -4.54 -11.53
C ILE A 557 4.40 -5.70 -12.52
N ARG A 558 5.42 -6.04 -13.33
CA ARG A 558 5.37 -7.18 -14.25
C ARG A 558 5.14 -8.50 -13.50
N ALA A 559 5.85 -8.73 -12.40
CA ALA A 559 5.69 -9.93 -11.58
C ALA A 559 4.29 -10.01 -10.93
N GLN A 560 3.79 -8.89 -10.39
CA GLN A 560 2.43 -8.82 -9.84
C GLN A 560 1.38 -9.13 -10.90
N LEU A 561 1.54 -8.55 -12.08
CA LEU A 561 0.61 -8.74 -13.19
C LEU A 561 0.52 -10.22 -13.58
N ALA A 562 1.66 -10.91 -13.76
CA ALA A 562 1.68 -12.36 -14.02
C ALA A 562 0.83 -13.17 -13.03
N ILE A 563 1.05 -12.95 -11.73
CA ILE A 563 0.34 -13.68 -10.67
C ILE A 563 -1.16 -13.39 -10.71
N LEU A 564 -1.54 -12.12 -10.85
CA LEU A 564 -2.94 -11.69 -10.85
C LEU A 564 -3.71 -12.25 -12.03
N LEU A 565 -3.06 -12.38 -13.17
CA LEU A 565 -3.64 -12.93 -14.37
C LEU A 565 -3.75 -14.46 -14.32
N GLU A 566 -2.75 -15.17 -13.78
CA GLU A 566 -2.85 -16.61 -13.49
C GLU A 566 -4.05 -16.90 -12.58
N LYS A 567 -4.30 -16.01 -11.60
CA LYS A 567 -5.46 -16.08 -10.70
C LYS A 567 -6.78 -15.60 -11.33
N LYS A 568 -6.80 -15.21 -12.61
CA LYS A 568 -7.98 -14.67 -13.32
C LYS A 568 -8.63 -13.50 -12.55
N THR A 569 -7.82 -12.63 -11.97
CA THR A 569 -8.29 -11.44 -11.25
C THR A 569 -9.04 -10.52 -12.22
N LYS A 570 -10.21 -10.01 -11.80
CA LYS A 570 -11.09 -9.19 -12.65
C LYS A 570 -10.42 -7.92 -13.23
N LYS A 571 -9.62 -7.22 -12.43
CA LYS A 571 -8.92 -5.98 -12.85
C LYS A 571 -7.42 -6.11 -12.54
N PRO A 572 -6.68 -6.94 -13.28
CA PRO A 572 -5.33 -7.35 -12.92
C PRO A 572 -4.34 -6.17 -12.99
N VAL A 573 -4.52 -5.27 -13.95
CA VAL A 573 -3.69 -4.07 -14.11
C VAL A 573 -3.87 -3.09 -12.96
N LEU A 574 -5.12 -2.74 -12.63
CA LEU A 574 -5.42 -1.87 -11.49
C LEU A 574 -4.95 -2.49 -10.17
N GLN A 575 -5.12 -3.81 -10.00
CA GLN A 575 -4.67 -4.49 -8.81
C GLN A 575 -3.14 -4.55 -8.70
N ALA A 576 -2.41 -4.75 -9.81
CA ALA A 576 -0.95 -4.70 -9.82
C ALA A 576 -0.45 -3.31 -9.40
N MET A 577 -1.09 -2.25 -9.92
CA MET A 577 -0.76 -0.88 -9.54
C MET A 577 -1.17 -0.56 -8.09
N THR A 578 -2.29 -1.10 -7.61
CA THR A 578 -2.69 -1.03 -6.19
C THR A 578 -1.63 -1.65 -5.30
N ASN A 579 -1.11 -2.83 -5.66
CA ASN A 579 -0.06 -3.51 -4.90
C ASN A 579 1.25 -2.69 -4.91
N PHE A 580 1.58 -2.07 -6.05
CA PHE A 580 2.75 -1.18 -6.14
C PHE A 580 2.59 0.07 -5.26
N CYS A 581 1.45 0.75 -5.32
CA CYS A 581 1.13 1.88 -4.44
C CYS A 581 1.19 1.49 -2.95
N GLN A 582 0.68 0.31 -2.61
CA GLN A 582 0.79 -0.23 -1.25
C GLN A 582 2.25 -0.45 -0.84
N ALA A 583 3.09 -0.99 -1.73
CA ALA A 583 4.51 -1.19 -1.47
C ALA A 583 5.23 0.13 -1.22
N LEU A 584 4.90 1.19 -1.98
CA LEU A 584 5.42 2.54 -1.73
C LEU A 584 4.99 3.06 -0.35
N ILE A 585 3.71 2.97 0.00
CA ILE A 585 3.19 3.40 1.31
C ILE A 585 3.81 2.62 2.48
N SER A 586 4.16 1.36 2.24
CA SER A 586 4.71 0.45 3.26
C SER A 586 6.23 0.53 3.39
N SER A 587 6.90 1.37 2.60
CA SER A 587 8.37 1.49 2.60
C SER A 587 8.88 2.35 3.75
N ASN A 588 10.17 2.23 4.05
CA ASN A 588 10.81 3.13 5.01
C ASN A 588 10.77 4.59 4.53
N GLU A 589 11.08 4.86 3.26
CA GLU A 589 11.09 6.22 2.72
C GLU A 589 9.72 6.95 2.84
N PHE A 590 8.62 6.19 2.90
CA PHE A 590 7.31 6.76 3.20
C PHE A 590 7.08 7.13 4.68
N LEU A 591 7.85 6.54 5.58
CA LEU A 591 7.72 6.71 7.03
C LEU A 591 8.78 7.61 7.65
N TYR A 592 9.81 7.98 6.88
CA TYR A 592 10.87 8.87 7.31
C TYR A 592 10.88 10.14 6.45
N SER A 593 11.43 11.20 7.02
CA SER A 593 11.78 12.46 6.34
C SER A 593 13.23 12.75 6.68
N ASP A 594 13.99 13.16 5.68
CA ASP A 594 15.38 13.56 5.83
C ASP A 594 15.65 14.97 5.34
#